data_AF-A0A7S3HZZ6-F1
#
_entry.id   AF-A0A7S3HZZ6-F1
#
_cell.length_a   1.000
_cell.length_b   1.000
_cell.length_c   1.000
_cell.angle_alpha   90.00
_cell.angle_beta   90.00
_cell.angle_gamma   90.00
#
_symmetry.space_group_name_H-M   'P 1'
#
loop_
_entity.id
_entity.type
_entity.pdbx_description
1 polymer ?
#
loop_
_entity_poly.entity_id
_entity_poly.type
_entity_poly.pdbx_seq_one_letter_code
_entity_poly.pdbx_strand_id
1 'polypeptide(L)'
;LKRVPDSVLWLLEYPADAKDNLKREAQKRGVDPQRLIFTPKAPKQVHINRCFLADLALDNAITNGHTTTCDLLWSGLPIVTYPHTENMPSRVASSICLALNVPELVSSSFEDYEERAVYLAMNRGTALRDLR
;
A
#
# COMPACT_ATOMS: atom_id res chain seq x y z
N LEU A 1 -9.29 -2.60 -5.98
CA LEU A 1 -10.60 -2.98 -5.37
C LEU A 1 -11.64 -3.42 -6.40
N LYS A 2 -12.03 -2.61 -7.39
CA LYS A 2 -12.99 -3.03 -8.43
C LYS A 2 -12.53 -4.23 -9.24
N ARG A 3 -11.25 -4.24 -9.63
CA ARG A 3 -10.62 -5.29 -10.43
C ARG A 3 -10.21 -6.54 -9.64
N VAL A 4 -10.26 -6.48 -8.31
CA VAL A 4 -9.88 -7.58 -7.41
C VAL A 4 -11.01 -7.75 -6.40
N PRO A 5 -12.11 -8.43 -6.76
CA PRO A 5 -13.38 -8.39 -6.02
C PRO A 5 -13.25 -8.86 -4.56
N ASP A 6 -12.41 -9.85 -4.28
CA ASP A 6 -12.23 -10.42 -2.93
C ASP A 6 -11.16 -9.71 -2.08
N SER A 7 -10.62 -8.58 -2.55
CA SER A 7 -9.66 -7.79 -1.76
C SER A 7 -10.36 -6.84 -0.78
N VAL A 8 -9.67 -6.45 0.28
CA VAL A 8 -10.05 -5.34 1.15
C VAL A 8 -8.96 -4.28 1.14
N LEU A 9 -9.30 -3.04 1.48
CA LEU A 9 -8.34 -1.96 1.72
C LEU A 9 -8.25 -1.70 3.21
N TRP A 10 -7.09 -1.95 3.79
CA TRP A 10 -6.84 -1.77 5.22
C TRP A 10 -6.12 -0.44 5.48
N LEU A 11 -6.75 0.41 6.29
CA LEU A 11 -6.33 1.79 6.56
C LEU A 11 -6.15 2.05 8.05
N LEU A 12 -5.33 3.06 8.37
CA LEU A 12 -5.24 3.62 9.71
C LEU A 12 -6.49 4.47 10.00
N GLU A 13 -7.08 4.29 11.17
CA GLU A 13 -8.19 5.11 11.67
C GLU A 13 -7.67 6.45 12.21
N TYR A 14 -7.25 7.33 11.30
CA TYR A 14 -6.78 8.67 11.62
C TYR A 14 -6.78 9.60 10.39
N PRO A 15 -7.16 10.88 10.52
CA PRO A 15 -7.87 11.49 11.65
C PRO A 15 -9.30 10.95 11.80
N ALA A 16 -10.02 11.32 12.88
CA ALA A 16 -11.34 10.75 13.22
C ALA A 16 -12.34 10.79 12.05
N ASP A 17 -12.41 11.93 11.35
CA ASP A 17 -13.38 12.14 10.26
C ASP A 17 -13.00 11.41 8.96
N ALA A 18 -11.75 10.95 8.84
CA ALA A 18 -11.27 10.33 7.61
C ALA A 18 -12.02 9.04 7.28
N LYS A 19 -12.39 8.25 8.30
CA LYS A 19 -13.09 6.98 8.13
C LYS A 19 -14.41 7.14 7.38
N ASP A 20 -15.26 8.07 7.83
CA ASP A 20 -16.58 8.29 7.23
C ASP A 20 -16.45 8.97 5.87
N ASN A 21 -15.49 9.87 5.70
CA ASN A 21 -15.18 10.50 4.41
C ASN A 21 -14.75 9.47 3.36
N LEU A 22 -13.85 8.55 3.72
CA LEU A 22 -13.34 7.51 2.84
C LEU A 22 -14.40 6.46 2.50
N LYS A 23 -15.27 6.10 3.46
CA LYS A 23 -16.41 5.22 3.19
C LYS A 23 -17.41 5.85 2.21
N ARG A 24 -17.73 7.13 2.37
CA ARG A 24 -18.58 7.87 1.40
C ARG A 24 -17.94 7.93 0.02
N GLU A 25 -16.64 8.19 -0.05
CA GLU A 25 -15.92 8.24 -1.33
C GLU A 25 -15.86 6.87 -2.01
N ALA A 26 -15.64 5.79 -1.25
CA ALA A 26 -15.70 4.42 -1.76
C ALA A 26 -17.08 4.14 -2.39
N GLN A 27 -18.16 4.47 -1.69
CA GLN A 27 -19.52 4.30 -2.20
C GLN A 27 -19.77 5.08 -3.48
N LYS A 28 -19.37 6.37 -3.53
CA LYS A 28 -19.47 7.21 -4.74
C LYS A 28 -18.72 6.61 -5.92
N ARG A 29 -17.58 5.96 -5.66
CA ARG A 29 -16.80 5.25 -6.66
C ARG A 29 -17.34 3.86 -6.98
N GLY A 30 -18.44 3.40 -6.38
CA GLY A 30 -19.00 2.06 -6.63
C GLY A 30 -18.18 0.93 -5.99
N VAL A 31 -17.55 1.19 -4.85
CA VAL A 31 -16.88 0.20 -4.00
C VAL A 31 -17.67 0.07 -2.70
N ASP A 32 -17.98 -1.16 -2.29
CA ASP A 32 -18.65 -1.43 -1.03
C ASP A 32 -17.82 -0.87 0.16
N PRO A 33 -18.37 0.07 0.96
CA PRO A 33 -17.68 0.62 2.13
C PRO A 33 -17.26 -0.42 3.18
N GLN A 34 -17.88 -1.61 3.20
CA GLN A 34 -17.48 -2.70 4.09
C GLN A 34 -16.11 -3.29 3.72
N ARG A 35 -15.63 -3.08 2.48
CA ARG A 35 -14.29 -3.49 2.03
C ARG A 35 -13.19 -2.55 2.51
N LEU A 36 -13.51 -1.44 3.18
CA LEU A 36 -12.54 -0.58 3.85
C LEU A 36 -12.47 -0.95 5.33
N ILE A 37 -11.37 -1.58 5.73
CA ILE A 37 -11.10 -1.98 7.11
C ILE A 37 -10.24 -0.91 7.77
N PHE A 38 -10.61 -0.50 8.97
CA PHE A 38 -9.89 0.52 9.72
C PHE A 38 -9.39 -0.07 11.03
N THR A 39 -8.15 0.28 11.39
CA THR A 39 -7.60 -0.07 12.71
C THR A 39 -6.97 1.14 13.37
N PRO A 40 -7.04 1.25 14.70
CA PRO A 40 -6.46 2.37 15.42
C PRO A 40 -4.93 2.36 15.31
N LYS A 41 -4.33 3.48 15.71
CA LYS A 41 -2.87 3.56 15.93
C LYS A 41 -2.48 2.51 16.96
N ALA A 42 -1.40 1.78 16.67
CA ALA A 42 -0.88 0.75 17.54
C ALA A 42 0.56 1.09 17.98
N PRO A 43 1.04 0.56 19.10
CA PRO A 43 2.46 0.58 19.44
C PRO A 43 3.31 0.00 18.30
N LYS A 44 4.54 0.48 18.15
CA LYS A 44 5.44 0.14 17.03
C LYS A 44 5.53 -1.37 16.75
N GLN A 45 5.76 -2.18 17.79
CA GLN A 45 5.88 -3.63 17.61
C GLN A 45 4.60 -4.26 17.08
N VAL A 46 3.45 -3.83 17.59
CA VAL A 46 2.14 -4.31 17.12
C VAL A 46 1.89 -3.87 15.68
N HIS A 47 2.32 -2.65 15.31
CA HIS A 47 2.25 -2.17 13.93
C HIS A 47 3.07 -3.04 12.97
N ILE A 48 4.33 -3.35 13.30
CA ILE A 48 5.18 -4.21 12.45
C ILE A 48 4.55 -5.61 12.33
N ASN A 49 4.14 -6.21 13.46
CA ASN A 49 3.56 -7.55 13.45
C ASN A 49 2.27 -7.63 12.61
N ARG A 50 1.42 -6.60 12.65
CA ARG A 50 0.18 -6.59 11.85
C ARG A 50 0.46 -6.38 10.36
N CYS A 51 1.55 -5.70 10.00
CA CYS A 51 1.91 -5.48 8.59
C CYS A 51 2.19 -6.81 7.88
N PHE A 52 2.77 -7.80 8.56
CA PHE A 52 2.98 -9.15 8.01
C PHE A 52 1.67 -9.85 7.59
N LEU A 53 0.52 -9.48 8.18
CA LEU A 53 -0.79 -10.04 7.84
C LEU A 53 -1.37 -9.48 6.54
N ALA A 54 -0.86 -8.34 6.06
CA ALA A 54 -1.28 -7.80 4.78
C ALA A 54 -0.60 -8.54 3.62
N ASP A 55 -1.25 -8.50 2.46
CA ASP A 55 -0.72 -9.11 1.23
C ASP A 55 0.18 -8.14 0.46
N LEU A 56 -0.21 -6.86 0.40
CA LEU A 56 0.44 -5.82 -0.39
C LEU A 56 0.16 -4.45 0.23
N ALA A 57 1.16 -3.58 0.30
CA ALA A 57 0.97 -2.17 0.63
C ALA A 57 0.91 -1.29 -0.63
N LEU A 58 0.02 -0.30 -0.61
CA LEU A 58 -0.12 0.70 -1.65
C LEU A 58 0.40 2.03 -1.11
N ASP A 59 1.52 2.51 -1.67
CA ASP A 59 2.13 3.77 -1.25
C ASP A 59 1.50 5.00 -1.93
N ASN A 60 1.63 6.17 -1.32
CA ASN A 60 1.08 7.42 -1.82
C ASN A 60 2.04 8.09 -2.83
N ALA A 61 1.54 8.49 -3.99
CA ALA A 61 2.37 9.03 -5.07
C ALA A 61 3.03 10.41 -4.77
N ILE A 62 2.34 11.30 -4.05
CA ILE A 62 2.83 12.68 -3.80
C ILE A 62 3.78 12.74 -2.60
N THR A 63 3.46 11.99 -1.55
CA THR A 63 4.28 11.90 -0.33
C THR A 63 4.31 10.44 0.07
N ASN A 64 5.35 9.75 -0.40
CA ASN A 64 5.59 8.34 -0.13
C ASN A 64 5.70 8.06 1.37
N GLY A 65 5.60 6.79 1.71
CA GLY A 65 6.05 6.26 2.98
C GLY A 65 7.56 6.50 3.14
N HIS A 66 7.92 7.05 4.30
CA HIS A 66 9.30 7.21 4.72
C HIS A 66 9.61 6.10 5.72
N THR A 67 9.45 6.38 7.02
CA THR A 67 9.58 5.39 8.08
C THR A 67 8.58 4.24 7.95
N THR A 68 7.36 4.54 7.51
CA THR A 68 6.35 3.51 7.25
C THR A 68 6.82 2.50 6.20
N THR A 69 7.46 2.94 5.12
CA THR A 69 7.99 2.03 4.09
C THR A 69 9.03 1.08 4.66
N CYS A 70 9.95 1.59 5.49
CA CYS A 70 10.92 0.75 6.18
C CYS A 70 10.22 -0.30 7.05
N ASP A 71 9.17 0.07 7.79
CA ASP A 71 8.44 -0.86 8.66
C ASP A 71 7.73 -1.96 7.86
N LEU A 72 7.08 -1.59 6.75
CA LEU A 72 6.37 -2.53 5.89
C LEU A 72 7.35 -3.54 5.28
N LEU A 73 8.46 -3.07 4.70
CA LEU A 73 9.47 -3.94 4.10
C LEU A 73 10.19 -4.79 5.16
N TRP A 74 10.48 -4.23 6.34
CA TRP A 74 11.05 -4.99 7.46
C TRP A 74 10.12 -6.11 7.94
N SER A 75 8.80 -5.92 7.82
CA SER A 75 7.81 -6.95 8.11
C SER A 75 7.63 -7.96 6.97
N GLY A 76 8.38 -7.88 5.87
CA GLY A 76 8.19 -8.76 4.70
C GLY A 76 6.90 -8.46 3.92
N LEU A 77 6.34 -7.26 4.05
CA LEU A 77 5.19 -6.81 3.27
C LEU A 77 5.70 -6.06 2.03
N PRO A 78 5.53 -6.60 0.80
CA PRO A 78 5.89 -5.88 -0.41
C PRO A 78 5.00 -4.65 -0.57
N ILE A 79 5.55 -3.65 -1.26
CA ILE A 79 4.89 -2.37 -1.50
C ILE A 79 4.85 -2.06 -2.99
N VAL A 80 3.84 -1.33 -3.46
CA VAL A 80 3.91 -0.64 -4.77
C VAL A 80 4.05 0.85 -4.49
N THR A 81 5.08 1.48 -5.08
CA THR A 81 5.33 2.91 -4.94
C THR A 81 5.54 3.56 -6.30
N TYR A 82 5.28 4.86 -6.40
CA TYR A 82 5.43 5.64 -7.63
C TYR A 82 6.04 7.01 -7.33
N PRO A 83 7.26 7.31 -7.84
CA PRO A 83 7.84 8.63 -7.76
C PRO A 83 7.23 9.58 -8.77
N HIS A 84 6.02 10.06 -8.47
CA HIS A 84 5.24 10.92 -9.35
C HIS A 84 5.88 12.29 -9.62
N THR A 85 6.69 12.80 -8.69
CA THR A 85 7.36 14.10 -8.83
C THR A 85 8.85 13.99 -8.55
N GLU A 86 9.63 14.96 -9.04
CA GLU A 86 11.06 15.06 -8.74
C GLU A 86 11.35 15.51 -7.29
N ASN A 87 10.32 15.88 -6.53
CA ASN A 87 10.50 16.29 -5.15
C ASN A 87 10.85 15.09 -4.27
N MET A 88 11.78 15.30 -3.34
CA MET A 88 12.26 14.26 -2.43
C MET A 88 11.14 13.47 -1.74
N PRO A 89 10.05 14.08 -1.19
CA PRO A 89 9.00 13.33 -0.52
C PRO A 89 8.27 12.30 -1.39
N SER A 90 8.30 12.46 -2.71
CA SER A 90 7.71 11.54 -3.68
C SER A 90 8.67 10.41 -4.05
N ARG A 91 9.94 10.44 -3.62
CA ARG A 91 10.98 9.51 -4.08
C ARG A 91 11.57 8.63 -2.98
N VAL A 92 11.13 8.77 -1.73
CA VAL A 92 11.74 8.08 -0.59
C VAL A 92 11.52 6.57 -0.63
N ALA A 93 10.28 6.12 -0.84
CA ALA A 93 10.00 4.69 -0.92
C ALA A 93 10.70 4.06 -2.13
N SER A 94 10.69 4.75 -3.27
CA SER A 94 11.41 4.33 -4.48
C SER A 94 12.91 4.16 -4.21
N SER A 95 13.53 5.11 -3.49
CA SER A 95 14.94 5.02 -3.09
C SER A 95 15.20 3.82 -2.18
N ILE A 96 14.30 3.50 -1.26
CA ILE A 96 14.42 2.33 -0.37
C ILE A 96 14.34 1.05 -1.21
N CYS A 97 13.37 0.91 -2.10
CA CYS A 97 13.23 -0.26 -2.97
C CYS A 97 14.47 -0.48 -3.85
N LEU A 98 15.02 0.59 -4.44
CA LEU A 98 16.24 0.50 -5.25
C LEU A 98 17.46 0.10 -4.41
N ALA A 99 17.59 0.61 -3.18
CA ALA A 99 18.67 0.22 -2.28
C ALA A 99 18.59 -1.26 -1.84
N LEU A 100 17.39 -1.83 -1.82
CA LEU A 100 17.14 -3.24 -1.53
C LEU A 100 17.19 -4.14 -2.77
N ASN A 101 17.51 -3.59 -3.96
CA ASN A 101 17.52 -4.31 -5.24
C ASN A 101 16.17 -4.94 -5.63
N VAL A 102 15.05 -4.27 -5.31
CA VAL A 102 13.70 -4.68 -5.72
C VAL A 102 13.02 -3.59 -6.59
N PRO A 103 13.61 -3.22 -7.75
CA PRO A 103 13.07 -2.18 -8.63
C PRO A 103 11.66 -2.49 -9.19
N GLU A 104 11.26 -3.75 -9.22
CA GLU A 104 9.93 -4.21 -9.64
C GLU A 104 8.79 -3.64 -8.79
N LEU A 105 9.09 -3.18 -7.57
CA LEU A 105 8.14 -2.51 -6.67
C LEU A 105 7.93 -1.02 -7.01
N VAL A 106 8.71 -0.46 -7.93
CA VAL A 106 8.70 0.97 -8.29
C VAL A 106 8.05 1.19 -9.65
N SER A 107 6.84 1.74 -9.64
CA SER A 107 6.06 2.05 -10.84
C SER A 107 6.57 3.28 -11.58
N SER A 108 6.23 3.40 -12.86
CA SER A 108 6.61 4.52 -13.73
C SER A 108 5.44 5.45 -14.12
N SER A 109 4.19 5.04 -13.90
CA SER A 109 2.99 5.86 -14.08
C SER A 109 1.86 5.42 -13.14
N PHE A 110 0.74 6.16 -13.13
CA PHE A 110 -0.45 5.74 -12.38
C PHE A 110 -1.09 4.47 -12.96
N GLU A 111 -1.06 4.31 -14.29
CA GLU A 111 -1.55 3.10 -14.96
C GLU A 111 -0.68 1.90 -14.58
N ASP A 112 0.65 2.04 -14.64
CA ASP A 112 1.58 0.98 -14.23
C ASP A 112 1.45 0.66 -12.73
N TYR A 113 1.22 1.67 -11.89
CA TYR A 113 0.93 1.49 -10.47
C TYR A 113 -0.34 0.64 -10.26
N GLU A 114 -1.42 0.94 -10.97
CA GLU A 114 -2.65 0.15 -10.87
C GLU A 114 -2.46 -1.27 -11.40
N GLU A 115 -1.85 -1.44 -12.58
CA GLU A 115 -1.61 -2.76 -13.18
C GLU A 115 -0.75 -3.64 -12.28
N ARG A 116 0.32 -3.10 -11.70
CA ARG A 116 1.17 -3.84 -10.76
C ARG A 116 0.43 -4.22 -9.49
N ALA A 117 -0.34 -3.28 -8.92
CA ALA A 117 -1.14 -3.57 -7.73
C ALA A 117 -2.15 -4.69 -7.99
N VAL A 118 -2.81 -4.68 -9.15
CA VAL A 118 -3.75 -5.73 -9.55
C VAL A 118 -3.02 -7.05 -9.81
N TYR A 119 -1.92 -7.03 -10.54
CA TYR A 119 -1.11 -8.21 -10.83
C TYR A 119 -0.64 -8.91 -9.55
N LEU A 120 -0.04 -8.17 -8.63
CA LEU A 120 0.46 -8.69 -7.36
C LEU A 120 -0.69 -9.22 -6.48
N ALA A 121 -1.81 -8.50 -6.41
CA ALA A 121 -2.96 -8.92 -5.62
C ALA A 121 -3.65 -10.19 -6.16
N MET A 122 -3.56 -10.46 -7.47
CA MET A 122 -4.12 -11.65 -8.13
C MET A 122 -3.14 -12.85 -8.13
N ASN A 123 -1.83 -12.61 -8.01
CA ASN A 123 -0.79 -13.64 -8.09
C ASN A 123 -0.11 -13.91 -6.73
N ARG A 124 -0.91 -13.97 -5.65
CA ARG A 124 -0.40 -14.02 -4.26
C ARG A 124 0.51 -15.20 -3.94
N GLY A 125 0.40 -16.31 -4.68
CA GLY A 125 1.13 -17.55 -4.40
C GLY A 125 2.56 -17.60 -4.94
N THR A 126 2.84 -16.92 -6.05
CA THR A 126 4.14 -16.97 -6.74
C THR A 126 4.85 -15.63 -6.61
N ALA A 127 4.28 -14.56 -7.14
CA ALA A 127 4.92 -13.24 -7.19
C ALA A 127 5.18 -12.61 -5.81
N LEU A 128 4.28 -12.77 -4.84
CA LEU A 128 4.46 -12.19 -3.50
C LEU A 128 5.41 -13.01 -2.61
N ARG A 129 5.59 -14.30 -2.89
CA ARG A 129 6.50 -15.16 -2.13
C ARG A 129 7.95 -14.93 -2.51
N ASP A 130 8.21 -14.68 -3.79
CA ASP A 130 9.56 -14.41 -4.30
C ASP A 130 10.11 -13.06 -3.80
N LEU A 131 9.22 -12.19 -3.26
CA LEU A 131 9.54 -10.90 -2.66
C LEU A 131 9.73 -10.93 -1.12
N ARG A 132 9.55 -12.09 -0.47
CA ARG A 132 9.68 -12.29 0.98
C ARG A 132 10.94 -13.05 1.34
#